data_AF-A0A2A2IXU2-F1
#
_entry.id   AF-A0A2A2IXU2-F1
#
_cell.length_a   1.000
_cell.length_b   1.000
_cell.length_c   1.000
_cell.angle_alpha   90.00
_cell.angle_beta   90.00
_cell.angle_gamma   90.00
#
_symmetry.space_group_name_H-M   'P 1'
#
loop_
_entity.id
_entity.type
_entity.pdbx_description
1 polymer ?
#
loop_
_entity_poly.entity_id
_entity_poly.type
_entity_poly.pdbx_seq_one_letter_code
_entity_poly.pdbx_strand_id
1 'polypeptide(L)'
;MNVAILAFPLYVLLMLLELAYERVSGRHTWRLADSATSINTAVLRVLLEGPLRLLLIIPYAWLYEHARLWTLDPTQPWVWVLGFVAVDLCFYWAHRSLHRYNLLWGAHQPHHSSEDFNLSTALRKGAFQTAFDWPFYLPLALLGLPLPLFLLLLGIQLAYQFWIHTQHIERMGWLEKLIVTPSHHRVHHGQNDCYIDRNHGGVFIVWDKLFGTFAEEVEPVRYGVTTPVRTFDAIALQFSWWRLLWADAVATHSWWDKLRLWWMPTGWRPEDVRQQPWPKMGADKFAEATPAGLKAYALVQFLLLNGMALAFLASVRQAALWQAVLLALAVLGTCVSLGALFEGRARLWWLERLRLFALLVLLALWGLWLAPAQWPLALAMAAVPLACLLWLWRLSGRHDGAASALLRR
;
A
#
# COMPACT_ATOMS: atom_id res chain seq x y z
N MET A 1 20.66 7.15 -6.09
CA MET A 1 19.75 7.75 -5.09
C MET A 1 18.35 7.21 -5.34
N ASN A 2 17.56 6.87 -4.32
CA ASN A 2 16.23 6.26 -4.52
C ASN A 2 15.21 7.35 -4.86
N VAL A 3 14.62 7.32 -6.06
CA VAL A 3 13.62 8.28 -6.55
C VAL A 3 12.46 8.45 -5.56
N ALA A 4 12.01 7.35 -4.94
CA ALA A 4 10.90 7.39 -4.00
C ALA A 4 11.22 8.22 -2.73
N ILE A 5 12.47 8.19 -2.27
CA ILE A 5 12.90 8.99 -1.11
C ILE A 5 12.92 10.48 -1.47
N LEU A 6 13.39 10.81 -2.69
CA LEU A 6 13.42 12.19 -3.17
C LEU A 6 12.02 12.77 -3.41
N ALA A 7 11.09 11.94 -3.87
CA ALA A 7 9.72 12.34 -4.15
C ALA A 7 8.85 12.43 -2.88
N PHE A 8 9.26 11.81 -1.77
CA PHE A 8 8.45 11.76 -0.55
C PHE A 8 8.05 13.14 0.01
N PRO A 9 8.95 14.14 0.14
CA PRO A 9 8.55 15.48 0.57
C PRO A 9 7.51 16.12 -0.37
N LEU A 10 7.64 15.88 -1.68
CA LEU A 10 6.67 16.35 -2.66
C LEU A 10 5.32 15.66 -2.50
N TYR A 11 5.29 14.35 -2.22
CA TYR A 11 4.04 13.62 -1.95
C TYR A 11 3.31 14.18 -0.73
N VAL A 12 4.05 14.44 0.36
CA VAL A 12 3.48 15.06 1.57
C VAL A 12 2.92 16.44 1.25
N LEU A 13 3.68 17.29 0.53
CA LEU A 13 3.22 18.61 0.13
C LEU A 13 1.93 18.53 -0.71
N LEU A 14 1.89 17.67 -1.73
CA LEU A 14 0.72 17.51 -2.59
C LEU A 14 -0.50 16.98 -1.84
N MET A 15 -0.34 16.03 -0.91
CA MET A 15 -1.44 15.58 -0.05
C MET A 15 -1.97 16.70 0.85
N LEU A 16 -1.08 17.52 1.43
CA LEU A 16 -1.49 18.68 2.24
C LEU A 16 -2.22 19.73 1.41
N LEU A 17 -1.79 19.96 0.17
CA LEU A 17 -2.48 20.84 -0.77
C LEU A 17 -3.85 20.29 -1.18
N GLU A 18 -3.97 18.99 -1.43
CA GLU A 18 -5.26 18.35 -1.73
C GLU A 18 -6.23 18.44 -0.53
N LEU A 19 -5.73 18.21 0.69
CA LEU A 19 -6.50 18.40 1.93
C LEU A 19 -6.91 19.86 2.15
N ALA A 20 -6.06 20.82 1.80
CA ALA A 20 -6.40 22.25 1.86
C ALA A 20 -7.48 22.60 0.84
N TYR A 21 -7.36 22.11 -0.39
CA TYR A 21 -8.35 22.28 -1.45
C TYR A 21 -9.70 21.63 -1.08
N GLU A 22 -9.68 20.45 -0.48
CA GLU A 22 -10.87 19.76 0.03
C GLU A 22 -11.65 20.65 1.01
N ARG A 23 -10.95 21.28 1.98
CA ARG A 23 -11.58 22.20 2.95
C ARG A 23 -12.22 23.43 2.31
N VAL A 24 -11.62 23.95 1.24
CA VAL A 24 -12.15 25.14 0.54
C VAL A 24 -13.28 24.77 -0.41
N SER A 25 -13.16 23.64 -1.12
CA SER A 25 -14.15 23.19 -2.11
C SER A 25 -15.39 22.53 -1.48
N GLY A 26 -15.30 22.06 -0.23
CA GLY A 26 -16.37 21.30 0.43
C GLY A 26 -16.57 19.90 -0.14
N ARG A 27 -15.71 19.45 -1.08
CA ARG A 27 -15.65 18.05 -1.49
C ARG A 27 -15.17 17.24 -0.27
N HIS A 28 -15.69 16.05 -0.03
CA HIS A 28 -15.29 15.22 1.14
C HIS A 28 -14.66 13.91 0.64
N THR A 29 -13.40 13.99 0.22
CA THR A 29 -12.68 12.88 -0.43
C THR A 29 -11.71 12.16 0.49
N TRP A 30 -11.48 12.65 1.71
CA TRP A 30 -10.57 12.05 2.68
C TRP A 30 -11.33 11.53 3.91
N ARG A 31 -11.04 10.28 4.28
CA ARG A 31 -11.38 9.71 5.60
C ARG A 31 -10.09 9.32 6.29
N LEU A 32 -9.86 9.91 7.48
CA LEU A 32 -8.61 9.75 8.22
C LEU A 32 -8.18 8.28 8.36
N ALA A 33 -9.10 7.39 8.74
CA ALA A 33 -8.79 5.97 8.92
C ALA A 33 -8.32 5.32 7.60
N ASP A 34 -9.05 5.54 6.50
CA ASP A 34 -8.70 4.95 5.21
C ASP A 34 -7.39 5.49 4.64
N SER A 35 -7.17 6.81 4.73
CA SER A 35 -5.93 7.45 4.30
C SER A 35 -4.73 7.04 5.16
N ALA A 36 -4.92 6.89 6.48
CA ALA A 36 -3.88 6.39 7.36
C ALA A 36 -3.54 4.92 7.04
N THR A 37 -4.54 4.06 6.79
CA THR A 37 -4.31 2.69 6.32
C THR A 37 -3.54 2.68 5.00
N SER A 38 -3.91 3.55 4.05
CA SER A 38 -3.20 3.68 2.77
C SER A 38 -1.71 3.96 2.98
N ILE A 39 -1.36 4.96 3.79
CA ILE A 39 0.04 5.31 4.10
C ILE A 39 0.73 4.18 4.90
N ASN A 40 0.04 3.54 5.84
CA ASN A 40 0.61 2.43 6.63
C ASN A 40 0.96 1.22 5.77
N THR A 41 0.19 0.93 4.71
CA THR A 41 0.56 -0.15 3.78
C THR A 41 1.81 0.18 2.95
N ALA A 42 2.06 1.45 2.61
CA ALA A 42 3.35 1.86 2.03
C ALA A 42 4.50 1.63 3.01
N VAL A 43 4.33 1.95 4.29
CA VAL A 43 5.33 1.67 5.34
C VAL A 43 5.60 0.16 5.43
N LEU A 44 4.56 -0.67 5.44
CA LEU A 44 4.69 -2.12 5.43
C LEU A 44 5.45 -2.61 4.19
N ARG A 45 5.11 -2.09 3.01
CA ARG A 45 5.82 -2.43 1.77
C ARG A 45 7.30 -2.07 1.88
N VAL A 46 7.65 -0.88 2.37
CA VAL A 46 9.05 -0.46 2.53
C VAL A 46 9.85 -1.43 3.39
N LEU A 47 9.26 -1.97 4.46
CA LEU A 47 9.92 -2.96 5.32
C LEU A 47 10.18 -4.30 4.59
N LEU A 48 9.24 -4.74 3.75
CA LEU A 48 9.35 -6.03 3.03
C LEU A 48 10.08 -5.92 1.69
N GLU A 49 10.15 -4.73 1.11
CA GLU A 49 10.67 -4.49 -0.25
C GLU A 49 12.14 -4.90 -0.37
N GLY A 50 12.95 -4.76 0.69
CA GLY A 50 14.38 -5.09 0.64
C GLY A 50 14.67 -6.50 0.14
N PRO A 51 14.26 -7.55 0.89
CA PRO A 51 14.41 -8.94 0.45
C PRO A 51 13.66 -9.26 -0.85
N LEU A 52 12.43 -8.75 -1.02
CA LEU A 52 11.64 -9.02 -2.22
C LEU A 52 12.29 -8.47 -3.50
N ARG A 53 12.97 -7.32 -3.41
CA ARG A 53 13.64 -6.71 -4.55
C ARG A 53 14.87 -7.47 -5.00
N LEU A 54 15.43 -8.36 -4.17
CA LEU A 54 16.48 -9.28 -4.59
C LEU A 54 15.96 -10.30 -5.61
N LEU A 55 14.67 -10.67 -5.55
CA LEU A 55 14.03 -11.54 -6.55
C LEU A 55 14.03 -10.90 -7.95
N LEU A 56 14.02 -9.57 -8.02
CA LEU A 56 14.20 -8.84 -9.27
C LEU A 56 15.68 -8.68 -9.63
N ILE A 57 16.48 -8.16 -8.70
CA ILE A 57 17.87 -7.74 -8.97
C ILE A 57 18.75 -8.92 -9.38
N ILE A 58 18.67 -10.05 -8.67
CA ILE A 58 19.58 -11.18 -8.90
C ILE A 58 19.35 -11.80 -10.29
N PRO A 59 18.13 -12.21 -10.67
CA PRO A 59 17.90 -12.76 -12.00
C PRO A 59 18.12 -11.74 -13.12
N TYR A 60 17.76 -10.47 -12.91
CA TYR A 60 17.99 -9.42 -13.90
C TYR A 60 19.49 -9.22 -14.16
N ALA A 61 20.30 -9.06 -13.10
CA ALA A 61 21.74 -8.88 -13.24
C ALA A 61 22.39 -10.12 -13.89
N TRP A 62 21.96 -11.32 -13.49
CA TRP A 62 22.48 -12.55 -14.09
C TRP A 62 22.17 -12.63 -15.59
N LEU A 63 20.92 -12.37 -16.01
CA LEU A 63 20.54 -12.35 -17.42
C LEU A 63 21.25 -11.24 -18.19
N TYR A 64 21.39 -10.06 -17.59
CA TYR A 64 22.12 -8.96 -18.21
C TYR A 64 23.58 -9.32 -18.46
N GLU A 65 24.27 -10.00 -17.54
CA GLU A 65 25.67 -10.35 -17.73
C GLU A 65 25.91 -11.54 -18.66
N HIS A 66 25.01 -12.54 -18.66
CA HIS A 66 25.26 -13.80 -19.35
C HIS A 66 24.43 -14.01 -20.62
N ALA A 67 23.34 -13.25 -20.80
CA ALA A 67 22.36 -13.51 -21.85
C ALA A 67 21.85 -12.25 -22.59
N ARG A 68 22.42 -11.06 -22.33
CA ARG A 68 22.03 -9.85 -23.08
C ARG A 68 22.39 -9.98 -24.56
N LEU A 69 21.46 -9.59 -25.41
CA LEU A 69 21.59 -9.60 -26.87
C LEU A 69 22.33 -8.36 -27.39
N TRP A 70 22.14 -7.23 -26.70
CA TRP A 70 22.77 -5.95 -27.03
C TRP A 70 23.39 -5.33 -25.78
N THR A 71 24.30 -4.38 -25.97
CA THR A 71 24.80 -3.53 -24.89
C THR A 71 24.36 -2.10 -25.19
N LEU A 72 23.38 -1.61 -24.44
CA LEU A 72 22.84 -0.26 -24.63
C LEU A 72 23.68 0.76 -23.85
N ASP A 73 24.19 1.78 -24.54
CA ASP A 73 25.00 2.84 -23.94
C ASP A 73 24.10 3.89 -23.24
N PRO A 74 24.14 4.00 -21.90
CA PRO A 74 23.30 4.94 -21.17
C PRO A 74 23.71 6.41 -21.36
N THR A 75 24.80 6.71 -22.07
CA THR A 75 25.12 8.09 -22.46
C THR A 75 24.24 8.59 -23.62
N GLN A 76 23.60 7.68 -24.35
CA GLN A 76 22.77 8.03 -25.50
C GLN A 76 21.33 8.38 -25.06
N PRO A 77 20.80 9.57 -25.39
CA PRO A 77 19.46 10.00 -24.95
C PRO A 77 18.33 9.08 -25.41
N TRP A 78 18.46 8.45 -26.58
CA TRP A 78 17.44 7.55 -27.10
C TRP A 78 17.28 6.28 -26.23
N VAL A 79 18.34 5.82 -25.55
CA VAL A 79 18.27 4.67 -24.63
C VAL A 79 17.40 4.99 -23.42
N TRP A 80 17.42 6.24 -22.95
CA TRP A 80 16.54 6.68 -21.87
C TRP A 80 15.08 6.74 -22.30
N VAL A 81 14.81 7.33 -23.47
CA VAL A 81 13.44 7.47 -23.99
C VAL A 81 12.84 6.09 -24.30
N LEU A 82 13.52 5.28 -25.11
CA LEU A 82 13.03 3.94 -25.46
C LEU A 82 13.02 3.01 -24.25
N GLY A 83 14.01 3.12 -23.36
CA GLY A 83 14.04 2.39 -22.09
C GLY A 83 12.83 2.73 -21.22
N PHE A 84 12.43 4.00 -21.13
CA PHE A 84 11.27 4.41 -20.34
C PHE A 84 9.96 3.88 -20.94
N VAL A 85 9.80 3.95 -22.27
CA VAL A 85 8.66 3.36 -22.98
C VAL A 85 8.61 1.85 -22.77
N ALA A 86 9.75 1.16 -22.84
CA ALA A 86 9.84 -0.28 -22.63
C ALA A 86 9.52 -0.68 -21.18
N VAL A 87 10.00 0.08 -20.19
CA VAL A 87 9.65 -0.11 -18.77
C VAL A 87 8.14 0.05 -18.56
N ASP A 88 7.53 1.07 -19.16
CA ASP A 88 6.07 1.28 -19.05
C ASP A 88 5.26 0.17 -19.74
N LEU A 89 5.74 -0.36 -20.86
CA LEU A 89 5.16 -1.54 -21.51
C LEU A 89 5.25 -2.80 -20.63
N CYS A 90 6.40 -3.06 -20.00
CA CYS A 90 6.56 -4.15 -19.04
C CYS A 90 5.61 -3.99 -17.86
N PHE A 91 5.47 -2.78 -17.33
CA PHE A 91 4.52 -2.46 -16.27
C PHE A 91 3.08 -2.74 -16.71
N TYR A 92 2.67 -2.33 -17.92
CA TYR A 92 1.32 -2.61 -18.43
C TYR A 92 0.99 -4.11 -18.36
N TRP A 93 1.90 -4.97 -18.83
CA TRP A 93 1.69 -6.42 -18.81
C TRP A 93 1.71 -7.01 -17.40
N ALA A 94 2.61 -6.52 -16.54
CA ALA A 94 2.64 -6.91 -15.14
C ALA A 94 1.31 -6.53 -14.44
N HIS A 95 0.88 -5.29 -14.62
CA HIS A 95 -0.31 -4.72 -14.01
C HIS A 95 -1.58 -5.42 -14.49
N ARG A 96 -1.74 -5.60 -15.80
CA ARG A 96 -2.84 -6.39 -16.36
C ARG A 96 -2.85 -7.80 -15.80
N SER A 97 -1.69 -8.45 -15.66
CA SER A 97 -1.61 -9.81 -15.10
C SER A 97 -1.99 -9.85 -13.62
N LEU A 98 -1.61 -8.82 -12.84
CA LEU A 98 -2.02 -8.66 -11.45
C LEU A 98 -3.53 -8.56 -11.29
N HIS A 99 -4.26 -7.99 -12.25
CA HIS A 99 -5.73 -7.96 -12.22
C HIS A 99 -6.38 -9.27 -12.67
N ARG A 100 -5.69 -10.06 -13.52
CA ARG A 100 -6.32 -11.17 -14.25
C ARG A 100 -6.26 -12.52 -13.55
N TYR A 101 -5.37 -12.73 -12.59
CA TYR A 101 -5.17 -14.04 -11.95
C TYR A 101 -5.36 -13.97 -10.43
N ASN A 102 -6.08 -14.95 -9.86
CA ASN A 102 -6.43 -15.00 -8.44
C ASN A 102 -5.25 -14.76 -7.47
N LEU A 103 -4.12 -15.45 -7.66
CA LEU A 103 -2.93 -15.29 -6.83
C LEU A 103 -2.35 -13.88 -6.92
N LEU A 104 -2.23 -13.38 -8.15
CA LEU A 104 -1.61 -12.10 -8.46
C LEU A 104 -2.49 -10.92 -7.99
N TRP A 105 -3.81 -11.07 -8.13
CA TRP A 105 -4.77 -10.12 -7.60
C TRP A 105 -4.66 -10.02 -6.10
N GLY A 106 -4.43 -11.10 -5.35
CA GLY A 106 -4.22 -10.97 -3.91
C GLY A 106 -3.01 -10.10 -3.51
N ALA A 107 -2.00 -9.99 -4.37
CA ALA A 107 -0.86 -9.10 -4.15
C ALA A 107 -1.17 -7.64 -4.51
N HIS A 108 -2.15 -7.38 -5.37
CA HIS A 108 -2.45 -6.04 -5.90
C HIS A 108 -3.77 -5.45 -5.38
N GLN A 109 -4.74 -6.29 -5.01
CA GLN A 109 -6.01 -5.98 -4.39
C GLN A 109 -5.89 -4.99 -3.22
N PRO A 110 -4.86 -5.08 -2.34
CA PRO A 110 -4.66 -4.06 -1.32
C PRO A 110 -4.62 -2.65 -1.91
N HIS A 111 -4.04 -2.42 -3.09
CA HIS A 111 -4.03 -1.11 -3.75
C HIS A 111 -5.44 -0.59 -4.08
N HIS A 112 -6.31 -1.44 -4.61
CA HIS A 112 -7.69 -1.12 -4.99
C HIS A 112 -8.67 -1.08 -3.82
N SER A 113 -8.27 -1.60 -2.66
CA SER A 113 -9.18 -1.79 -1.52
C SER A 113 -9.62 -0.51 -0.81
N SER A 114 -9.04 0.65 -1.12
CA SER A 114 -9.53 1.93 -0.59
C SER A 114 -10.90 2.24 -1.16
N GLU A 115 -11.84 2.59 -0.29
CA GLU A 115 -13.17 3.03 -0.71
C GLU A 115 -13.22 4.56 -0.95
N ASP A 116 -12.09 5.25 -0.78
CA ASP A 116 -11.89 6.66 -1.10
C ASP A 116 -10.81 6.79 -2.18
N PHE A 117 -10.86 7.87 -2.95
CA PHE A 117 -9.87 8.10 -4.00
C PHE A 117 -9.27 9.49 -3.88
N ASN A 118 -8.02 9.52 -3.42
CA ASN A 118 -7.25 10.74 -3.17
C ASN A 118 -5.76 10.39 -3.22
N LEU A 119 -4.88 11.37 -3.04
CA LEU A 119 -3.44 11.16 -3.22
C LEU A 119 -2.85 10.15 -2.23
N SER A 120 -3.47 9.91 -1.08
CA SER A 120 -3.03 8.84 -0.17
C SER A 120 -3.26 7.44 -0.76
N THR A 121 -4.27 7.25 -1.62
CA THR A 121 -4.55 5.98 -2.32
C THR A 121 -3.36 5.56 -3.19
N ALA A 122 -2.57 6.50 -3.73
CA ALA A 122 -1.33 6.21 -4.44
C ALA A 122 -0.33 5.44 -3.57
N LEU A 123 -0.34 5.68 -2.27
CA LEU A 123 0.52 5.05 -1.26
C LEU A 123 -0.09 3.77 -0.69
N ARG A 124 -1.37 3.46 -0.98
CA ARG A 124 -1.95 2.17 -0.63
C ARG A 124 -1.31 1.10 -1.50
N LYS A 125 -0.33 0.35 -0.99
CA LYS A 125 0.45 -0.61 -1.77
C LYS A 125 0.32 -2.03 -1.24
N GLY A 126 0.27 -2.99 -2.16
CA GLY A 126 0.45 -4.40 -1.85
C GLY A 126 1.89 -4.69 -1.45
N ALA A 127 2.09 -5.23 -0.25
CA ALA A 127 3.42 -5.44 0.32
C ALA A 127 4.17 -6.60 -0.38
N PHE A 128 3.44 -7.48 -1.06
CA PHE A 128 3.99 -8.66 -1.76
C PHE A 128 4.02 -8.53 -3.28
N GLN A 129 3.58 -7.40 -3.85
CA GLN A 129 3.47 -7.26 -5.31
C GLN A 129 4.80 -7.53 -6.03
N THR A 130 5.91 -7.04 -5.48
CA THR A 130 7.27 -7.21 -6.02
C THR A 130 7.69 -8.70 -6.12
N ALA A 131 7.06 -9.59 -5.34
CA ALA A 131 7.32 -11.03 -5.44
C ALA A 131 6.79 -11.65 -6.75
N PHE A 132 5.89 -10.95 -7.44
CA PHE A 132 5.15 -11.48 -8.57
C PHE A 132 5.33 -10.69 -9.87
N ASP A 133 5.59 -9.38 -9.82
CA ASP A 133 5.71 -8.54 -11.02
C ASP A 133 7.12 -8.52 -11.64
N TRP A 134 8.15 -8.97 -10.91
CA TRP A 134 9.54 -8.96 -11.38
C TRP A 134 9.81 -9.73 -12.69
N PRO A 135 9.15 -10.86 -13.02
CA PRO A 135 9.46 -11.61 -14.24
C PRO A 135 9.17 -10.80 -15.52
N PHE A 136 8.19 -9.89 -15.47
CA PHE A 136 7.79 -9.07 -16.61
C PHE A 136 8.87 -8.08 -17.04
N TYR A 137 9.85 -7.80 -16.18
CA TYR A 137 10.95 -6.88 -16.46
C TYR A 137 12.22 -7.59 -16.95
N LEU A 138 12.32 -8.93 -16.85
CA LEU A 138 13.48 -9.68 -17.33
C LEU A 138 13.78 -9.52 -18.83
N PRO A 139 12.79 -9.36 -19.73
CA PRO A 139 13.07 -9.06 -21.12
C PRO A 139 13.96 -7.83 -21.31
N LEU A 140 13.89 -6.82 -20.43
CA LEU A 140 14.74 -5.64 -20.51
C LEU A 140 16.23 -5.96 -20.27
N ALA A 141 16.53 -6.95 -19.42
CA ALA A 141 17.89 -7.43 -19.21
C ALA A 141 18.43 -8.09 -20.49
N LEU A 142 17.61 -8.92 -21.13
CA LEU A 142 17.95 -9.56 -22.42
C LEU A 142 18.14 -8.53 -23.54
N LEU A 143 17.35 -7.45 -23.55
CA LEU A 143 17.50 -6.35 -24.49
C LEU A 143 18.73 -5.47 -24.20
N GLY A 144 19.43 -5.69 -23.08
CA GLY A 144 20.65 -4.97 -22.74
C GLY A 144 20.44 -3.63 -22.02
N LEU A 145 19.29 -3.40 -21.38
CA LEU A 145 19.07 -2.21 -20.56
C LEU A 145 19.83 -2.33 -19.23
N PRO A 146 20.81 -1.46 -18.94
CA PRO A 146 21.61 -1.57 -17.71
C PRO A 146 20.74 -1.50 -16.45
N LEU A 147 20.98 -2.39 -15.49
CA LEU A 147 20.19 -2.48 -14.26
C LEU A 147 20.05 -1.14 -13.50
N PRO A 148 21.10 -0.30 -13.32
CA PRO A 148 20.94 0.99 -12.67
C PRO A 148 19.99 1.94 -13.40
N LEU A 149 20.02 1.94 -14.74
CA LEU A 149 19.13 2.75 -15.56
C LEU A 149 17.70 2.20 -15.47
N PHE A 150 17.49 0.89 -15.59
CA PHE A 150 16.19 0.26 -15.42
C PHE A 150 15.53 0.64 -14.07
N LEU A 151 16.25 0.48 -12.95
CA LEU A 151 15.72 0.79 -11.63
C LEU A 151 15.38 2.29 -11.47
N LEU A 152 16.15 3.17 -12.11
CA LEU A 152 15.88 4.60 -12.13
C LEU A 152 14.61 4.92 -12.92
N LEU A 153 14.47 4.38 -14.13
CA LEU A 153 13.31 4.57 -14.99
C LEU A 153 12.02 4.02 -14.35
N LEU A 154 12.09 2.85 -13.74
CA LEU A 154 11.00 2.27 -12.94
C LEU A 154 10.62 3.20 -11.77
N GLY A 155 11.62 3.78 -11.09
CA GLY A 155 11.39 4.77 -10.03
C GLY A 155 10.68 6.03 -10.51
N ILE A 156 11.08 6.57 -11.67
CA ILE A 156 10.44 7.74 -12.30
C ILE A 156 9.00 7.41 -12.69
N GLN A 157 8.78 6.24 -13.28
CA GLN A 157 7.46 5.77 -13.68
C GLN A 157 6.51 5.64 -12.48
N LEU A 158 6.97 5.03 -11.38
CA LEU A 158 6.19 4.93 -10.14
C LEU A 158 5.92 6.30 -9.51
N ALA A 159 6.84 7.25 -9.66
CA ALA A 159 6.64 8.62 -9.18
C ALA A 159 5.59 9.38 -10.01
N TYR A 160 5.57 9.19 -11.33
CA TYR A 160 4.51 9.71 -12.19
C TYR A 160 3.12 9.24 -11.73
N GLN A 161 2.98 7.96 -11.36
CA GLN A 161 1.68 7.40 -10.96
C GLN A 161 1.12 8.00 -9.67
N PHE A 162 1.87 8.82 -8.92
CA PHE A 162 1.35 9.43 -7.69
C PHE A 162 0.21 10.43 -7.96
N TRP A 163 0.43 11.40 -8.85
CA TRP A 163 -0.47 12.55 -9.02
C TRP A 163 -1.80 12.19 -9.70
N ILE A 164 -1.85 11.05 -10.40
CA ILE A 164 -3.07 10.57 -11.07
C ILE A 164 -4.12 10.03 -10.08
N HIS A 165 -3.80 9.89 -8.79
CA HIS A 165 -4.76 9.46 -7.76
C HIS A 165 -5.54 10.63 -7.17
N THR A 166 -6.42 11.24 -7.95
CA THR A 166 -7.27 12.33 -7.44
C THR A 166 -8.63 12.37 -8.13
N GLN A 167 -9.62 12.89 -7.41
CA GLN A 167 -10.95 13.19 -7.93
C GLN A 167 -11.11 14.65 -8.37
N HIS A 168 -10.10 15.49 -8.12
CA HIS A 168 -10.23 16.94 -8.29
C HIS A 168 -9.82 17.44 -9.68
N ILE A 169 -9.16 16.59 -10.47
CA ILE A 169 -8.84 16.85 -11.86
C ILE A 169 -9.77 15.99 -12.70
N GLU A 170 -10.70 16.62 -13.41
CA GLU A 170 -11.72 15.93 -14.22
C GLU A 170 -11.10 15.35 -15.50
N ARG A 171 -11.29 15.99 -16.65
CA ARG A 171 -10.71 15.57 -17.94
C ARG A 171 -9.57 16.49 -18.38
N MET A 172 -8.58 15.92 -19.05
CA MET A 172 -7.40 16.65 -19.55
C MET A 172 -7.33 16.74 -21.09
N GLY A 173 -8.44 16.42 -21.77
CA GLY A 173 -8.59 16.65 -23.21
C GLY A 173 -7.59 15.84 -24.05
N TRP A 174 -6.77 16.50 -24.86
CA TRP A 174 -5.87 15.79 -25.78
C TRP A 174 -4.79 14.96 -25.07
N LEU A 175 -4.40 15.31 -23.83
CA LEU A 175 -3.42 14.54 -23.06
C LEU A 175 -3.92 13.12 -22.79
N GLU A 176 -5.23 12.92 -22.67
CA GLU A 176 -5.88 11.61 -22.48
C GLU A 176 -5.75 10.70 -23.71
N LYS A 177 -5.25 11.24 -24.82
CA LYS A 177 -4.91 10.42 -25.98
C LYS A 177 -3.61 9.65 -25.79
N LEU A 178 -2.67 10.19 -25.01
CA LEU A 178 -1.28 9.74 -24.93
C LEU A 178 -0.91 9.19 -23.54
N ILE A 179 -1.31 9.88 -22.48
CA ILE A 179 -0.92 9.54 -21.11
C ILE A 179 -2.11 9.14 -20.24
N VAL A 180 -1.83 8.37 -19.20
CA VAL A 180 -2.77 8.03 -18.14
C VAL A 180 -3.00 9.31 -17.31
N THR A 181 -4.25 9.69 -17.16
CA THR A 181 -4.68 10.89 -16.42
C THR A 181 -5.49 10.48 -15.20
N PRO A 182 -5.84 11.42 -14.30
CA PRO A 182 -6.73 11.13 -13.19
C PRO A 182 -8.05 10.47 -13.62
N SER A 183 -8.65 10.87 -14.74
CA SER A 183 -9.88 10.22 -15.26
C SER A 183 -9.68 8.75 -15.60
N HIS A 184 -8.61 8.43 -16.34
CA HIS A 184 -8.28 7.04 -16.65
C HIS A 184 -8.03 6.21 -15.40
N HIS A 185 -7.34 6.79 -14.41
CA HIS A 185 -6.96 6.08 -13.19
C HIS A 185 -8.13 5.92 -12.22
N ARG A 186 -9.09 6.87 -12.21
CA ARG A 186 -10.37 6.67 -11.52
C ARG A 186 -11.12 5.47 -12.07
N VAL A 187 -11.26 5.38 -13.40
CA VAL A 187 -11.86 4.20 -14.07
C VAL A 187 -11.13 2.94 -13.65
N HIS A 188 -9.80 2.93 -13.67
CA HIS A 188 -9.01 1.77 -13.26
C HIS A 188 -9.31 1.32 -11.81
N HIS A 189 -9.51 2.27 -10.89
CA HIS A 189 -9.88 1.99 -9.50
C HIS A 189 -11.38 1.78 -9.27
N GLY A 190 -12.19 1.84 -10.33
CA GLY A 190 -13.63 1.69 -10.27
C GLY A 190 -14.06 0.24 -10.08
N GLN A 191 -14.98 0.02 -9.14
CA GLN A 191 -15.65 -1.27 -8.97
C GLN A 191 -16.94 -1.40 -9.81
N ASN A 192 -17.31 -0.36 -10.57
CA ASN A 192 -18.46 -0.41 -11.48
C ASN A 192 -18.22 -1.50 -12.54
N ASP A 193 -19.28 -2.21 -12.94
CA ASP A 193 -19.17 -3.32 -13.90
C ASP A 193 -18.53 -2.88 -15.24
N CYS A 194 -18.77 -1.64 -15.68
CA CYS A 194 -18.19 -1.08 -16.89
C CYS A 194 -16.68 -0.78 -16.80
N TYR A 195 -16.13 -0.73 -15.59
CA TYR A 195 -14.76 -0.33 -15.29
C TYR A 195 -13.84 -1.49 -14.85
N ILE A 196 -14.41 -2.67 -14.57
CA ILE A 196 -13.63 -3.86 -14.21
C ILE A 196 -12.64 -4.24 -15.32
N ASP A 197 -11.40 -4.54 -14.92
CA ASP A 197 -10.30 -4.92 -15.79
C ASP A 197 -9.95 -3.87 -16.89
N ARG A 198 -10.12 -2.57 -16.61
CA ARG A 198 -9.82 -1.46 -17.54
C ARG A 198 -8.61 -0.61 -17.13
N ASN A 199 -7.99 0.03 -18.13
CA ASN A 199 -6.97 1.08 -17.99
C ASN A 199 -5.75 0.68 -17.13
N HIS A 200 -4.97 -0.32 -17.56
CA HIS A 200 -3.80 -0.86 -16.84
C HIS A 200 -2.49 -0.09 -17.05
N GLY A 201 -2.46 0.90 -17.96
CA GLY A 201 -1.26 1.70 -18.24
C GLY A 201 -0.72 2.41 -16.99
N GLY A 202 0.60 2.54 -16.88
CA GLY A 202 1.24 3.31 -15.81
C GLY A 202 1.36 4.78 -16.18
N VAL A 203 2.01 5.05 -17.31
CA VAL A 203 2.22 6.41 -17.86
C VAL A 203 1.51 6.57 -19.18
N PHE A 204 1.61 5.60 -20.10
CA PHE A 204 1.01 5.71 -21.42
C PHE A 204 -0.31 4.94 -21.51
N ILE A 205 -1.39 5.64 -21.85
CA ILE A 205 -2.72 5.02 -22.08
C ILE A 205 -2.78 4.28 -23.43
N VAL A 206 -1.76 4.49 -24.28
CA VAL A 206 -1.65 3.88 -25.62
C VAL A 206 -1.69 2.35 -25.53
N TRP A 207 -1.12 1.75 -24.49
CA TRP A 207 -1.15 0.31 -24.29
C TRP A 207 -2.57 -0.23 -24.13
N ASP A 208 -3.40 0.45 -23.35
CA ASP A 208 -4.80 0.06 -23.17
C ASP A 208 -5.61 0.13 -24.46
N LYS A 209 -5.32 1.14 -25.30
CA LYS A 209 -5.96 1.28 -26.62
C LYS A 209 -5.49 0.21 -27.59
N LEU A 210 -4.19 -0.09 -27.59
CA LEU A 210 -3.58 -1.10 -28.45
C LEU A 210 -4.05 -2.51 -28.10
N PHE A 211 -4.15 -2.82 -26.81
CA PHE A 211 -4.45 -4.17 -26.30
C PHE A 211 -5.90 -4.35 -25.82
N GLY A 212 -6.79 -3.40 -26.13
CA GLY A 212 -8.24 -3.52 -25.98
C GLY A 212 -8.76 -3.45 -24.53
N THR A 213 -8.03 -2.82 -23.62
CA THR A 213 -8.41 -2.64 -22.20
C THR A 213 -8.82 -1.21 -21.85
N PHE A 214 -8.84 -0.29 -22.82
CA PHE A 214 -9.24 1.09 -22.60
C PHE A 214 -10.74 1.22 -22.27
N ALA A 215 -11.06 2.09 -21.31
CA ALA A 215 -12.40 2.58 -21.05
C ALA A 215 -12.40 4.06 -20.63
N GLU A 216 -13.39 4.81 -21.09
CA GLU A 216 -13.62 6.19 -20.68
C GLU A 216 -14.42 6.27 -19.38
N GLU A 217 -14.26 7.36 -18.63
CA GLU A 217 -15.11 7.66 -17.47
C GLU A 217 -16.48 8.17 -17.95
N VAL A 218 -17.48 7.29 -17.96
CA VAL A 218 -18.83 7.52 -18.48
C VAL A 218 -19.91 7.68 -17.40
N GLU A 219 -19.65 7.23 -16.19
CA GLU A 219 -20.50 7.33 -15.00
C GLU A 219 -19.67 7.57 -13.73
N PRO A 220 -20.28 8.10 -12.65
CA PRO A 220 -19.59 8.32 -11.38
C PRO A 220 -18.93 7.04 -10.85
N VAL A 221 -17.63 7.14 -10.60
CA VAL A 221 -16.82 5.99 -10.15
C VAL A 221 -17.13 5.66 -8.70
N ARG A 222 -17.41 4.38 -8.44
CA ARG A 222 -17.48 3.79 -7.10
C ARG A 222 -16.14 3.14 -6.80
N TYR A 223 -15.53 3.48 -5.67
CA TYR A 223 -14.23 2.93 -5.26
C TYR A 223 -14.36 1.80 -4.26
N GLY A 224 -13.26 1.07 -4.07
CA GLY A 224 -13.18 -0.16 -3.29
C GLY A 224 -13.10 -1.38 -4.20
N VAL A 225 -13.28 -2.55 -3.62
CA VAL A 225 -13.28 -3.83 -4.33
C VAL A 225 -14.63 -4.51 -4.22
N THR A 226 -15.02 -5.26 -5.24
CA THR A 226 -16.33 -5.95 -5.31
C THR A 226 -16.53 -6.92 -4.14
N THR A 227 -15.45 -7.51 -3.64
CA THR A 227 -15.38 -8.30 -2.41
C THR A 227 -14.70 -7.48 -1.30
N PRO A 228 -15.46 -6.88 -0.36
CA PRO A 228 -14.93 -5.89 0.56
C PRO A 228 -14.00 -6.47 1.62
N VAL A 229 -12.97 -5.70 1.98
CA VAL A 229 -11.96 -6.08 3.00
C VAL A 229 -12.42 -5.80 4.42
N ARG A 230 -13.21 -4.73 4.63
CA ARG A 230 -13.77 -4.29 5.93
C ARG A 230 -12.76 -4.28 7.08
N THR A 231 -11.58 -3.70 6.84
CA THR A 231 -10.55 -3.52 7.86
C THR A 231 -9.65 -2.33 7.59
N PHE A 232 -9.19 -1.68 8.65
CA PHE A 232 -8.13 -0.66 8.64
C PHE A 232 -6.77 -1.21 9.10
N ASP A 233 -6.69 -2.49 9.49
CA ASP A 233 -5.44 -3.18 9.80
C ASP A 233 -4.63 -3.41 8.52
N ALA A 234 -3.51 -2.71 8.41
CA ALA A 234 -2.64 -2.72 7.24
C ALA A 234 -2.03 -4.11 6.95
N ILE A 235 -1.87 -4.97 7.95
CA ILE A 235 -1.37 -6.35 7.78
C ILE A 235 -2.50 -7.26 7.35
N ALA A 236 -3.62 -7.27 8.08
CA ALA A 236 -4.77 -8.12 7.76
C ALA A 236 -5.27 -7.86 6.33
N LEU A 237 -5.22 -6.60 5.90
CA LEU A 237 -5.56 -6.18 4.54
C LEU A 237 -4.75 -6.92 3.46
N GLN A 238 -3.44 -7.13 3.65
CA GLN A 238 -2.57 -7.77 2.66
C GLN A 238 -2.95 -9.21 2.35
N PHE A 239 -3.62 -9.88 3.29
CA PHE A 239 -4.00 -11.28 3.18
C PHE A 239 -5.50 -11.47 2.90
N SER A 240 -6.28 -10.39 2.81
CA SER A 240 -7.74 -10.44 2.73
C SER A 240 -8.25 -11.33 1.59
N TRP A 241 -7.72 -11.13 0.38
CA TRP A 241 -8.05 -11.94 -0.79
C TRP A 241 -7.57 -13.39 -0.67
N TRP A 242 -6.31 -13.61 -0.30
CA TRP A 242 -5.75 -14.96 -0.18
C TRP A 242 -6.43 -15.79 0.91
N ARG A 243 -6.97 -15.17 1.96
CA ARG A 243 -7.77 -15.87 2.97
C ARG A 243 -9.08 -16.42 2.39
N LEU A 244 -9.72 -15.70 1.46
CA LEU A 244 -10.91 -16.18 0.77
C LEU A 244 -10.59 -17.35 -0.16
N LEU A 245 -9.52 -17.21 -0.97
CA LEU A 245 -9.03 -18.28 -1.83
C LEU A 245 -8.63 -19.52 -1.02
N TRP A 246 -7.97 -19.33 0.11
CA TRP A 246 -7.60 -20.43 1.01
C TRP A 246 -8.83 -21.13 1.60
N ALA A 247 -9.86 -20.39 2.00
CA ALA A 247 -11.11 -20.97 2.48
C ALA A 247 -11.77 -21.84 1.40
N ASP A 248 -11.84 -21.35 0.16
CA ASP A 248 -12.34 -22.13 -0.98
C ASP A 248 -11.47 -23.37 -1.28
N ALA A 249 -10.14 -23.24 -1.20
CA ALA A 249 -9.19 -24.34 -1.38
C ALA A 249 -9.40 -25.46 -0.35
N VAL A 250 -9.67 -25.09 0.90
CA VAL A 250 -9.96 -26.05 1.97
C VAL A 250 -11.32 -26.69 1.76
N ALA A 251 -12.33 -25.90 1.40
CA ALA A 251 -13.72 -26.33 1.28
C ALA A 251 -14.01 -27.22 0.05
N THR A 252 -13.33 -27.01 -1.09
CA THR A 252 -13.56 -27.82 -2.29
C THR A 252 -13.13 -29.28 -2.10
N HIS A 253 -13.90 -30.20 -2.66
CA HIS A 253 -13.63 -31.64 -2.65
C HIS A 253 -12.61 -32.07 -3.71
N SER A 254 -12.45 -31.28 -4.77
CA SER A 254 -11.55 -31.58 -5.89
C SER A 254 -10.12 -31.18 -5.58
N TRP A 255 -9.20 -32.16 -5.48
CA TRP A 255 -7.78 -31.89 -5.20
C TRP A 255 -7.13 -31.00 -6.28
N TRP A 256 -7.57 -31.15 -7.54
CA TRP A 256 -7.07 -30.34 -8.64
C TRP A 256 -7.52 -28.89 -8.50
N ASP A 257 -8.77 -28.67 -8.08
CA ASP A 257 -9.30 -27.33 -7.84
C ASP A 257 -8.55 -26.61 -6.71
N LYS A 258 -8.11 -27.34 -5.67
CA LYS A 258 -7.24 -26.78 -4.61
C LYS A 258 -5.94 -26.16 -5.16
N LEU A 259 -5.39 -26.73 -6.24
CA LEU A 259 -4.14 -26.28 -6.86
C LEU A 259 -4.37 -25.24 -7.96
N ARG A 260 -5.31 -25.48 -8.87
CA ARG A 260 -5.51 -24.56 -10.00
C ARG A 260 -6.15 -23.24 -9.60
N LEU A 261 -6.93 -23.18 -8.51
CA LEU A 261 -7.68 -21.96 -8.12
C LEU A 261 -6.78 -20.71 -8.05
N TRP A 262 -5.52 -20.85 -7.63
CA TRP A 262 -4.56 -19.76 -7.49
C TRP A 262 -4.18 -19.14 -8.84
N TRP A 263 -4.18 -19.94 -9.91
CA TRP A 263 -3.80 -19.52 -11.26
C TRP A 263 -4.99 -19.32 -12.19
N MET A 264 -6.21 -19.56 -11.70
CA MET A 264 -7.42 -19.27 -12.46
C MET A 264 -7.71 -17.76 -12.52
N PRO A 265 -8.55 -17.32 -13.48
CA PRO A 265 -8.91 -15.91 -13.59
C PRO A 265 -9.45 -15.33 -12.28
N THR A 266 -9.19 -14.05 -12.03
CA THR A 266 -9.66 -13.36 -10.81
C THR A 266 -11.16 -13.54 -10.62
N GLY A 267 -11.55 -14.03 -9.44
CA GLY A 267 -12.96 -14.32 -9.11
C GLY A 267 -13.44 -15.71 -9.52
N TRP A 268 -12.64 -16.50 -10.24
CA TRP A 268 -12.94 -17.90 -10.49
C TRP A 268 -12.89 -18.69 -9.18
N ARG A 269 -13.88 -19.57 -8.99
CA ARG A 269 -14.03 -20.44 -7.82
C ARG A 269 -14.46 -21.85 -8.26
N PRO A 270 -14.08 -22.91 -7.52
CA PRO A 270 -14.56 -24.28 -7.75
C PRO A 270 -16.09 -24.35 -7.66
N GLU A 271 -16.73 -25.19 -8.49
CA GLU A 271 -18.19 -25.23 -8.60
C GLU A 271 -18.89 -25.61 -7.28
N ASP A 272 -18.28 -26.55 -6.54
CA ASP A 272 -18.81 -27.10 -5.30
C ASP A 272 -18.78 -26.11 -4.11
N VAL A 273 -18.00 -25.03 -4.20
CA VAL A 273 -17.96 -23.97 -3.16
C VAL A 273 -18.71 -22.69 -3.56
N ARG A 274 -19.14 -22.55 -4.83
CA ARG A 274 -19.83 -21.34 -5.32
C ARG A 274 -21.13 -21.06 -4.59
N GLN A 275 -21.79 -22.09 -4.04
CA GLN A 275 -23.00 -21.94 -3.24
C GLN A 275 -22.78 -21.13 -1.97
N GLN A 276 -21.54 -21.03 -1.47
CA GLN A 276 -21.16 -20.15 -0.38
C GLN A 276 -20.70 -18.82 -0.98
N PRO A 277 -21.55 -17.77 -1.02
CA PRO A 277 -21.18 -16.52 -1.65
C PRO A 277 -20.07 -15.82 -0.85
N TRP A 278 -19.11 -15.23 -1.57
CA TRP A 278 -18.23 -14.25 -0.95
C TRP A 278 -19.00 -13.00 -0.53
N PRO A 279 -18.50 -12.23 0.44
CA PRO A 279 -19.05 -10.92 0.77
C PRO A 279 -19.11 -10.04 -0.46
N LYS A 280 -20.21 -9.28 -0.62
CA LYS A 280 -20.36 -8.29 -1.68
C LYS A 280 -20.29 -6.87 -1.12
N MET A 281 -19.71 -5.96 -1.88
CA MET A 281 -19.65 -4.56 -1.49
C MET A 281 -21.06 -3.96 -1.41
N GLY A 282 -21.36 -3.29 -0.30
CA GLY A 282 -22.64 -2.63 -0.08
C GLY A 282 -22.71 -1.25 -0.74
N ALA A 283 -23.81 -0.53 -0.49
CA ALA A 283 -23.93 0.88 -0.85
C ALA A 283 -23.03 1.75 0.05
N ASP A 284 -22.95 1.40 1.33
CA ASP A 284 -22.21 2.17 2.33
C ASP A 284 -20.75 1.76 2.40
N LYS A 285 -19.89 2.76 2.53
CA LYS A 285 -18.47 2.60 2.82
C LYS A 285 -18.27 2.02 4.23
N PHE A 286 -17.27 1.17 4.41
CA PHE A 286 -16.81 0.72 5.72
C PHE A 286 -16.41 1.92 6.57
N ALA A 287 -17.17 2.15 7.63
CA ALA A 287 -16.91 3.21 8.60
C ALA A 287 -17.26 2.67 9.99
N GLU A 288 -16.32 2.82 10.91
CA GLU A 288 -16.55 2.52 12.33
C GLU A 288 -16.72 3.82 13.11
N ALA A 289 -17.58 3.79 14.12
CA ALA A 289 -17.84 4.94 14.98
C ALA A 289 -16.66 5.15 15.94
N THR A 290 -15.60 5.81 15.48
CA THR A 290 -14.46 6.16 16.33
C THR A 290 -14.73 7.48 17.08
N PRO A 291 -14.72 7.51 18.43
CA PRO A 291 -14.89 8.74 19.21
C PRO A 291 -13.81 9.78 18.89
N ALA A 292 -14.13 11.07 18.97
CA ALA A 292 -13.20 12.15 18.63
C ALA A 292 -11.86 12.08 19.40
N GLY A 293 -11.92 11.76 20.70
CA GLY A 293 -10.72 11.59 21.53
C GLY A 293 -9.83 10.44 21.08
N LEU A 294 -10.42 9.34 20.59
CA LEU A 294 -9.69 8.19 20.04
C LEU A 294 -9.14 8.49 18.65
N LYS A 295 -9.88 9.24 17.81
CA LYS A 295 -9.38 9.72 16.51
C LYS A 295 -8.13 10.60 16.68
N ALA A 296 -8.15 11.52 17.64
CA ALA A 296 -6.99 12.36 17.95
C ALA A 296 -5.79 11.52 18.44
N TYR A 297 -6.04 10.55 19.31
CA TYR A 297 -5.01 9.61 19.77
C TYR A 297 -4.39 8.81 18.61
N ALA A 298 -5.23 8.21 17.77
CA ALA A 298 -4.80 7.44 16.61
C ALA A 298 -4.01 8.30 15.61
N LEU A 299 -4.41 9.56 15.40
CA LEU A 299 -3.64 10.50 14.57
C LEU A 299 -2.23 10.74 15.13
N VAL A 300 -2.09 10.93 16.45
CA VAL A 300 -0.76 11.06 17.07
C VAL A 300 0.07 9.79 16.89
N GLN A 301 -0.51 8.60 17.11
CA GLN A 301 0.19 7.34 16.87
C GLN A 301 0.60 7.17 15.41
N PHE A 302 -0.24 7.62 14.46
CA PHE A 302 0.06 7.61 13.04
C PHE A 302 1.26 8.51 12.69
N LEU A 303 1.32 9.73 13.26
CA LEU A 303 2.45 10.63 13.06
C LEU A 303 3.75 10.06 13.64
N LEU A 304 3.68 9.47 14.84
CA LEU A 304 4.82 8.81 15.48
C LEU A 304 5.31 7.61 14.65
N LEU A 305 4.39 6.77 14.15
CA LEU A 305 4.72 5.65 13.26
C LEU A 305 5.50 6.11 12.02
N ASN A 306 5.00 7.15 11.33
CA ASN A 306 5.64 7.64 10.11
C ASN A 306 6.99 8.30 10.42
N GLY A 307 7.12 9.00 11.55
CA GLY A 307 8.41 9.49 12.04
C GLY A 307 9.41 8.36 12.30
N MET A 308 8.97 7.27 12.96
CA MET A 308 9.79 6.08 13.20
C MET A 308 10.19 5.37 11.90
N ALA A 309 9.28 5.27 10.92
CA ALA A 309 9.56 4.68 9.62
C ALA A 309 10.58 5.51 8.81
N LEU A 310 10.51 6.84 8.87
CA LEU A 310 11.52 7.72 8.26
C LEU A 310 12.88 7.58 8.95
N ALA A 311 12.91 7.52 10.28
CA ALA A 311 14.13 7.28 11.04
C ALA A 311 14.75 5.91 10.72
N PHE A 312 13.93 4.87 10.55
CA PHE A 312 14.36 3.55 10.06
C PHE A 312 15.03 3.69 8.69
N LEU A 313 14.36 4.32 7.71
CA LEU A 313 14.91 4.48 6.37
C LEU A 313 16.23 5.25 6.34
N ALA A 314 16.38 6.28 7.18
CA ALA A 314 17.59 7.08 7.27
C ALA A 314 18.76 6.32 7.92
N SER A 315 18.48 5.41 8.87
CA SER A 315 19.49 4.76 9.70
C SER A 315 19.80 3.31 9.31
N VAL A 316 18.89 2.61 8.62
CA VAL A 316 18.98 1.14 8.39
C VAL A 316 20.27 0.69 7.71
N ARG A 317 20.87 1.54 6.85
CA ARG A 317 22.14 1.23 6.17
C ARG A 317 23.35 1.20 7.11
N GLN A 318 23.26 1.89 8.24
CA GLN A 318 24.32 2.01 9.24
C GLN A 318 23.99 1.21 10.50
N ALA A 319 22.72 0.82 10.68
CA ALA A 319 22.25 0.07 11.83
C ALA A 319 22.76 -1.37 11.81
N ALA A 320 23.05 -1.90 12.99
CA ALA A 320 23.24 -3.34 13.15
C ALA A 320 21.94 -4.08 12.84
N LEU A 321 22.03 -5.33 12.36
CA LEU A 321 20.86 -6.12 11.97
C LEU A 321 19.79 -6.20 13.07
N TRP A 322 20.21 -6.41 14.33
CA TRP A 322 19.28 -6.49 15.46
C TRP A 322 18.54 -5.16 15.71
N GLN A 323 19.18 -4.01 15.49
CA GLN A 323 18.53 -2.69 15.61
C GLN A 323 17.47 -2.51 14.52
N ALA A 324 17.80 -2.89 13.28
CA ALA A 324 16.87 -2.84 12.17
C ALA A 324 15.65 -3.76 12.41
N VAL A 325 15.88 -4.98 12.91
CA VAL A 325 14.80 -5.93 13.25
C VAL A 325 13.91 -5.39 14.36
N LEU A 326 14.48 -4.86 15.45
CA LEU A 326 13.68 -4.29 16.55
C LEU A 326 12.82 -3.10 16.08
N LEU A 327 13.39 -2.20 15.27
CA LEU A 327 12.65 -1.06 14.74
C LEU A 327 11.55 -1.49 13.76
N ALA A 328 11.81 -2.50 12.92
CA ALA A 328 10.81 -3.09 12.04
C ALA A 328 9.65 -3.72 12.85
N LEU A 329 9.94 -4.47 13.92
CA LEU A 329 8.91 -5.04 14.80
C LEU A 329 8.08 -3.96 15.50
N ALA A 330 8.71 -2.86 15.94
CA ALA A 330 8.01 -1.73 16.54
C ALA A 330 7.07 -1.04 15.54
N VAL A 331 7.53 -0.83 14.29
CA VAL A 331 6.70 -0.28 13.20
C VAL A 331 5.52 -1.21 12.90
N LEU A 332 5.76 -2.52 12.72
CA LEU A 332 4.70 -3.51 12.46
C LEU A 332 3.66 -3.58 13.59
N GLY A 333 4.11 -3.63 14.84
CA GLY A 333 3.21 -3.63 16.00
C GLY A 333 2.37 -2.35 16.08
N THR A 334 2.92 -1.22 15.63
CA THR A 334 2.20 0.07 15.60
C THR A 334 1.17 0.10 14.47
N CYS A 335 1.45 -0.47 13.29
CA CYS A 335 0.48 -0.63 12.20
C CYS A 335 -0.76 -1.44 12.63
N VAL A 336 -0.55 -2.57 13.31
CA VAL A 336 -1.66 -3.42 13.82
C VAL A 336 -2.48 -2.66 14.86
N SER A 337 -1.81 -2.00 15.81
CA SER A 337 -2.49 -1.22 16.84
C SER A 337 -3.33 -0.08 16.25
N LEU A 338 -2.80 0.66 15.28
CA LEU A 338 -3.51 1.73 14.57
C LEU A 338 -4.78 1.22 13.88
N GLY A 339 -4.73 0.07 13.22
CA GLY A 339 -5.91 -0.55 12.62
C GLY A 339 -7.00 -0.81 13.67
N ALA A 340 -6.64 -1.44 14.79
CA ALA A 340 -7.56 -1.72 15.89
C ALA A 340 -8.15 -0.45 16.54
N LEU A 341 -7.37 0.62 16.63
CA LEU A 341 -7.81 1.92 17.16
C LEU A 341 -8.82 2.58 16.21
N PHE A 342 -8.56 2.60 14.90
CA PHE A 342 -9.47 3.19 13.91
C PHE A 342 -10.78 2.39 13.80
N GLU A 343 -10.71 1.07 13.91
CA GLU A 343 -11.89 0.20 13.94
C GLU A 343 -12.67 0.25 15.27
N GLY A 344 -12.20 1.01 16.27
CA GLY A 344 -12.89 1.13 17.55
C GLY A 344 -12.95 -0.17 18.37
N ARG A 345 -12.09 -1.15 18.06
CA ARG A 345 -12.07 -2.47 18.73
C ARG A 345 -11.46 -2.36 20.13
N ALA A 346 -12.25 -1.86 21.09
CA ALA A 346 -11.83 -1.63 22.48
C ALA A 346 -11.19 -2.85 23.15
N ARG A 347 -11.69 -4.06 22.82
CA ARG A 347 -11.14 -5.34 23.29
C ARG A 347 -9.70 -5.59 22.83
N LEU A 348 -9.19 -4.88 21.83
CA LEU A 348 -7.83 -4.99 21.32
C LEU A 348 -6.92 -3.85 21.81
N TRP A 349 -7.41 -2.90 22.61
CA TRP A 349 -6.59 -1.79 23.11
C TRP A 349 -5.50 -2.24 24.10
N TRP A 350 -5.59 -3.45 24.64
CA TRP A 350 -4.48 -4.03 25.40
C TRP A 350 -3.23 -4.24 24.54
N LEU A 351 -3.38 -4.46 23.22
CA LEU A 351 -2.25 -4.52 22.28
C LEU A 351 -1.49 -3.20 22.25
N GLU A 352 -2.23 -2.08 22.28
CA GLU A 352 -1.64 -0.75 22.34
C GLU A 352 -0.91 -0.53 23.65
N ARG A 353 -1.50 -0.94 24.78
CA ARG A 353 -0.85 -0.86 26.10
C ARG A 353 0.43 -1.70 26.15
N LEU A 354 0.37 -2.92 25.64
CA LEU A 354 1.51 -3.84 25.56
C LEU A 354 2.62 -3.25 24.69
N ARG A 355 2.28 -2.69 23.53
CA ARG A 355 3.22 -2.04 22.63
C ARG A 355 3.93 -0.86 23.29
N LEU A 356 3.18 0.04 23.92
CA LEU A 356 3.75 1.21 24.62
C LEU A 356 4.63 0.80 25.81
N PHE A 357 4.21 -0.22 26.56
CA PHE A 357 5.02 -0.78 27.64
C PHE A 357 6.32 -1.39 27.11
N ALA A 358 6.26 -2.17 26.02
CA ALA A 358 7.44 -2.72 25.38
C ALA A 358 8.41 -1.62 24.90
N LEU A 359 7.88 -0.52 24.31
CA LEU A 359 8.69 0.63 23.93
C LEU A 359 9.38 1.28 25.13
N LEU A 360 8.70 1.42 26.27
CA LEU A 360 9.29 1.93 27.51
C LEU A 360 10.42 1.03 28.02
N VAL A 361 10.20 -0.29 28.04
CA VAL A 361 11.22 -1.26 28.44
C VAL A 361 12.44 -1.18 27.52
N LEU A 362 12.24 -1.11 26.20
CA LEU A 362 13.32 -0.97 25.24
C LEU A 362 14.12 0.33 25.43
N LEU A 363 13.44 1.46 25.66
CA LEU A 363 14.10 2.74 25.93
C LEU A 363 14.86 2.74 27.27
N ALA A 364 14.32 2.09 28.29
CA ALA A 364 14.99 1.93 29.58
C ALA A 364 16.26 1.08 29.45
N LEU A 365 16.17 -0.06 28.75
CA LEU A 365 17.32 -0.93 28.47
C LEU A 365 18.38 -0.19 27.64
N TRP A 366 17.97 0.57 26.61
CA TRP A 366 18.88 1.40 25.82
C TRP A 366 19.55 2.48 26.68
N GLY A 367 18.81 3.10 27.60
CA GLY A 367 19.32 4.11 28.53
C GLY A 367 20.47 3.63 29.42
N LEU A 368 20.55 2.32 29.72
CA LEU A 368 21.66 1.73 30.50
C LEU A 368 23.02 1.83 29.78
N TRP A 369 23.01 2.00 28.46
CA TRP A 369 24.22 2.07 27.61
C TRP A 369 24.59 3.51 27.25
N LEU A 370 23.84 4.50 27.73
CA LEU A 370 24.05 5.91 27.40
C LEU A 370 24.95 6.59 28.42
N ALA A 371 25.80 7.49 27.92
CA ALA A 371 26.54 8.40 28.78
C ALA A 371 25.56 9.32 29.53
N PRO A 372 25.89 9.81 30.75
CA PRO A 372 25.01 10.70 31.51
C PRO A 372 24.54 11.94 30.73
N ALA A 373 25.39 12.47 29.84
CA ALA A 373 25.05 13.60 28.98
C ALA A 373 23.90 13.30 27.99
N GLN A 374 23.62 12.04 27.69
CA GLN A 374 22.57 11.59 26.77
C GLN A 374 21.27 11.20 27.49
N TRP A 375 21.26 11.15 28.83
CA TRP A 375 20.06 10.81 29.61
C TRP A 375 18.88 11.75 29.39
N PRO A 376 19.04 13.07 29.21
CA PRO A 376 17.92 13.95 28.91
C PRO A 376 17.16 13.54 27.64
N LEU A 377 17.87 13.07 26.61
CA LEU A 377 17.27 12.58 25.37
C LEU A 377 16.48 11.28 25.62
N ALA A 378 17.05 10.32 26.34
CA ALA A 378 16.36 9.08 26.67
C ALA A 378 15.09 9.31 27.49
N LEU A 379 15.14 10.22 28.48
CA LEU A 379 13.98 10.61 29.27
C LEU A 379 12.91 11.30 28.41
N ALA A 380 13.30 12.18 27.49
CA ALA A 380 12.38 12.81 26.56
C ALA A 380 11.71 11.78 25.64
N MET A 381 12.46 10.79 25.13
CA MET A 381 11.91 9.70 24.32
C MET A 381 10.97 8.80 25.11
N ALA A 382 11.27 8.51 26.39
CA ALA A 382 10.42 7.70 27.26
C ALA A 382 9.14 8.43 27.71
N ALA A 383 9.17 9.76 27.79
CA ALA A 383 8.00 10.56 28.12
C ALA A 383 6.86 10.40 27.10
N VAL A 384 7.18 10.15 25.82
CA VAL A 384 6.19 9.97 24.75
C VAL A 384 5.28 8.74 24.98
N PRO A 385 5.80 7.49 25.06
CA PRO A 385 4.96 6.33 25.30
C PRO A 385 4.29 6.38 26.68
N LEU A 386 4.92 6.99 27.70
CA LEU A 386 4.28 7.19 29.01
C LEU A 386 3.07 8.12 28.91
N ALA A 387 3.19 9.26 28.22
CA ALA A 387 2.08 10.17 27.99
C ALA A 387 0.95 9.51 27.18
N CYS A 388 1.31 8.68 26.18
CA CYS A 388 0.34 7.91 25.40
C CYS A 388 -0.42 6.88 26.26
N LEU A 389 0.27 6.17 27.17
CA LEU A 389 -0.37 5.26 28.12
C LEU A 389 -1.36 5.98 29.03
N LEU A 390 -0.97 7.15 29.57
CA LEU A 390 -1.85 7.97 30.42
C LEU A 390 -3.07 8.48 29.64
N TRP A 391 -2.89 8.90 28.39
CA TRP A 391 -3.99 9.32 27.52
C TRP A 391 -4.94 8.16 27.24
N LEU A 392 -4.42 7.00 26.84
CA LEU A 392 -5.23 5.81 26.56
C LEU A 392 -5.99 5.33 27.82
N TRP A 393 -5.37 5.40 28.99
CA TRP A 393 -6.01 5.10 30.27
C TRP A 393 -7.20 6.03 30.55
N ARG A 394 -7.04 7.35 30.35
CA ARG A 394 -8.14 8.33 30.47
C ARG A 394 -9.27 8.09 29.47
N LEU A 395 -8.95 7.65 28.24
CA LEU A 395 -9.97 7.28 27.25
C LEU A 395 -10.73 6.02 27.67
N SER A 396 -10.02 5.01 28.19
CA SER A 396 -10.62 3.74 28.63
C SER A 396 -11.59 3.94 29.80
N GLY A 397 -11.20 4.73 30.82
CA GLY A 397 -12.05 5.00 31.99
C GLY A 397 -13.32 5.80 31.68
N ARG A 398 -13.38 6.50 30.54
CA ARG A 398 -14.61 7.16 30.06
C ARG A 398 -15.52 6.23 29.26
N HIS A 399 -14.96 5.22 28.63
CA HIS A 399 -15.73 4.23 27.88
C HIS A 399 -16.42 3.22 28.80
N ASP A 400 -15.79 2.81 29.91
CA ASP A 400 -16.39 1.86 30.85
C ASP A 400 -17.66 2.40 31.53
N GLY A 401 -17.83 3.72 31.63
CA GLY A 401 -19.07 4.35 32.12
C GLY A 401 -20.23 4.37 31.12
N ALA A 402 -19.97 4.18 29.83
CA ALA A 402 -20.97 4.10 28.75
C ALA A 402 -21.05 2.69 28.12
N ALA A 403 -20.20 1.76 28.56
CA ALA A 403 -19.98 0.44 27.98
C ALA A 403 -21.09 -0.60 28.26
N SER A 404 -22.17 -0.23 28.96
CA SER A 404 -23.32 -1.15 29.13
C SER A 404 -24.20 -1.28 27.88
N ALA A 405 -24.10 -0.36 26.90
CA ALA A 405 -25.01 -0.35 25.76
C ALA A 405 -24.41 -0.74 24.39
N LEU A 406 -23.10 -0.62 24.17
CA LEU A 406 -22.50 -0.72 22.81
C LEU A 406 -21.55 -1.91 22.56
N LEU A 407 -21.27 -2.76 23.56
CA LEU A 407 -20.31 -3.88 23.44
C LEU A 407 -20.92 -5.24 23.03
N ARG A 408 -22.16 -5.26 22.49
CA ARG A 408 -22.87 -6.49 22.06
C ARG A 408 -23.01 -6.67 20.54
N ARG A 409 -22.16 -6.08 19.71
CA ARG A 409 -22.11 -6.39 18.27
C ARG A 409 -20.70 -6.65 17.81
#